data_AF-A0A3D5E0U0-F1
#
_entry.id   AF-A0A3D5E0U0-F1
#
_cell.length_a   1.000
_cell.length_b   1.000
_cell.length_c   1.000
_cell.angle_alpha   90.00
_cell.angle_beta   90.00
_cell.angle_gamma   90.00
#
_symmetry.space_group_name_H-M   'P 1'
#
loop_
_entity.id
_entity.type
_entity.pdbx_description
1 polymer ?
#
loop_
_entity_poly.entity_id
_entity_poly.type
_entity_poly.pdbx_seq_one_letter_code
_entity_poly.pdbx_strand_id
1 'polypeptide(L)'
;MGKAGVRGVANAAPRNVPALVPLICWLLGLLKGVSQVARVTRWQDGQRRAGTPARRRPGPIRAIGGEALGRRRSGIGNTRSGEPLASAGWRAAVGVGAVLGSEFLLRDVLLPSQPSDAEIRCVIAGEWLTLGGLLCWWVPHVERAPLTSIGAGPFRWRHVWEGVGAFALAVGASAASGKALTAVGLPTARTLQPVLRRYRGSTRAALFITGTVLEEIVYRGYVMDRLIQLTGRPWIAGLIDWLAFSGAHLKFFGPGPTLDVGPLSATLISLYARERTLWPVVVLHGLNDALAFIVAPLLPTPEVPGDHV
;
A
#
# COMPACT_ATOMS: atom_id res chain seq x y z
N MET A 1 19.50 3.41 -62.90
CA MET A 1 18.47 2.36 -62.74
C MET A 1 19.02 1.27 -61.83
N GLY A 2 18.67 1.30 -60.54
CA GLY A 2 19.04 0.27 -59.56
C GLY A 2 17.92 0.15 -58.54
N LYS A 3 17.22 -0.98 -58.53
CA LYS A 3 16.02 -1.23 -57.72
C LYS A 3 16.44 -1.55 -56.28
N ALA A 4 16.00 -0.72 -55.35
CA ALA A 4 16.05 -0.96 -53.91
C ALA A 4 15.00 -2.02 -53.51
N GLY A 5 15.45 -3.09 -52.85
CA GLY A 5 14.58 -4.09 -52.23
C GLY A 5 14.42 -3.80 -50.74
N VAL A 6 13.29 -3.23 -50.35
CA VAL A 6 12.90 -3.06 -48.94
C VAL A 6 12.21 -4.35 -48.48
N ARG A 7 12.88 -5.13 -47.62
CA ARG A 7 12.25 -6.27 -46.92
C ARG A 7 11.49 -5.74 -45.70
N GLY A 8 10.19 -5.97 -45.70
CA GLY A 8 9.30 -5.63 -44.58
C GLY A 8 9.60 -6.47 -43.34
N VAL A 9 9.79 -5.80 -42.20
CA VAL A 9 9.85 -6.42 -40.88
C VAL A 9 8.41 -6.54 -40.38
N ALA A 10 7.93 -7.77 -40.26
CA ALA A 10 6.60 -8.07 -39.76
C ALA A 10 6.50 -7.77 -38.26
N ASN A 11 5.55 -6.92 -37.89
CA ASN A 11 5.15 -6.67 -36.51
C ASN A 11 4.51 -7.93 -35.91
N ALA A 12 5.24 -8.62 -35.03
CA ALA A 12 4.68 -9.67 -34.19
C ALA A 12 3.93 -9.03 -33.01
N ALA A 13 2.60 -9.14 -33.02
CA ALA A 13 1.75 -8.77 -31.89
C ALA A 13 2.08 -9.64 -30.66
N PRO A 14 2.14 -9.08 -29.43
CA PRO A 14 2.31 -9.88 -28.23
C PRO A 14 1.06 -10.74 -27.97
N ARG A 15 1.27 -12.05 -27.86
CA ARG A 15 0.25 -13.03 -27.52
C ARG A 15 -0.24 -12.82 -26.09
N ASN A 16 -1.56 -12.85 -25.93
CA ASN A 16 -2.29 -12.80 -24.68
C ASN A 16 -1.72 -13.77 -23.63
N VAL A 17 -1.40 -13.26 -22.44
CA VAL A 17 -1.06 -14.07 -21.27
C VAL A 17 -2.29 -14.16 -20.35
N PRO A 18 -2.81 -15.35 -20.03
CA PRO A 18 -3.86 -15.52 -19.02
C PRO A 18 -3.23 -15.53 -17.62
N ALA A 19 -2.79 -14.37 -17.12
CA ALA A 19 -2.16 -14.25 -15.79
C ALA A 19 -3.15 -13.92 -14.65
N LEU A 20 -4.42 -13.65 -14.96
CA LEU A 20 -5.40 -13.17 -13.97
C LEU A 20 -6.03 -14.29 -13.13
N VAL A 21 -6.23 -15.48 -13.69
CA VAL A 21 -6.84 -16.62 -12.98
C VAL A 21 -5.93 -17.19 -11.87
N PRO A 22 -4.61 -17.35 -12.07
CA PRO A 22 -3.72 -17.83 -11.01
C PRO A 22 -3.65 -16.90 -9.79
N LEU A 23 -3.71 -15.58 -10.00
CA LEU A 23 -3.62 -14.59 -8.91
C LEU A 23 -4.88 -14.60 -8.03
N ILE A 24 -6.06 -14.69 -8.63
CA ILE A 24 -7.34 -14.80 -7.91
C ILE A 24 -7.42 -16.15 -7.16
N CYS A 25 -7.00 -17.25 -7.79
CA CYS A 25 -6.93 -18.57 -7.13
C CYS A 25 -5.92 -18.59 -5.98
N TRP A 26 -4.80 -17.86 -6.10
CA TRP A 26 -3.80 -17.73 -5.04
C TRP A 26 -4.30 -16.88 -3.86
N LEU A 27 -4.97 -15.76 -4.12
CA LEU A 27 -5.62 -14.92 -3.10
C LEU A 27 -6.73 -15.68 -2.33
N LEU A 28 -7.54 -16.47 -3.05
CA LEU A 28 -8.54 -17.35 -2.44
C LEU A 28 -7.90 -18.54 -1.68
N GLY A 29 -6.73 -19.01 -2.11
CA GLY A 29 -5.93 -20.02 -1.42
C GLY A 29 -5.36 -19.54 -0.08
N LEU A 30 -4.89 -18.28 -0.02
CA LEU A 30 -4.46 -17.61 1.21
C LEU A 30 -5.58 -17.52 2.25
N LEU A 31 -6.81 -17.21 1.83
CA LEU A 31 -7.97 -17.19 2.71
C LEU A 31 -8.30 -18.58 3.29
N LYS A 32 -8.12 -19.65 2.52
CA LYS A 32 -8.29 -21.03 3.00
C LYS A 32 -7.17 -21.48 3.95
N GLY A 33 -5.92 -21.08 3.69
CA GLY A 33 -4.76 -21.40 4.54
C GLY A 33 -4.83 -20.78 5.95
N VAL A 34 -5.38 -19.57 6.08
CA VAL A 34 -5.58 -18.90 7.37
C VAL A 34 -6.55 -19.67 8.28
N SER A 35 -7.51 -20.41 7.72
CA SER A 35 -8.45 -21.24 8.50
C SER A 35 -7.79 -22.47 9.17
N GLN A 36 -6.70 -22.98 8.59
CA GLN A 36 -6.00 -24.17 9.11
C GLN A 36 -5.00 -23.80 10.22
N VAL A 37 -4.30 -22.67 10.08
CA VAL A 37 -3.36 -22.17 11.11
C VAL A 37 -4.10 -21.66 12.37
N ALA A 38 -5.34 -21.19 12.24
CA ALA A 38 -6.20 -20.81 13.36
C ALA A 38 -6.65 -22.00 14.24
N ARG A 39 -6.60 -23.24 13.72
CA ARG A 39 -6.90 -24.46 14.49
C ARG A 39 -5.71 -24.92 15.33
N VAL A 40 -4.49 -24.78 14.82
CA VAL A 40 -3.26 -25.22 15.50
C VAL A 40 -2.90 -24.31 16.69
N THR A 41 -3.14 -23.00 16.57
CA THR A 41 -2.86 -22.02 17.64
C THR A 41 -3.86 -22.12 18.80
N ARG A 42 -5.13 -22.44 18.52
CA ARG A 42 -6.16 -22.65 19.56
C ARG A 42 -5.89 -23.88 20.44
N TRP A 43 -5.16 -24.87 19.90
CA TRP A 43 -4.72 -26.06 20.64
C TRP A 43 -3.57 -25.74 21.62
N GLN A 44 -2.64 -24.86 21.26
CA GLN A 44 -1.51 -24.48 22.13
C GLN A 44 -1.92 -23.57 23.30
N ASP A 45 -2.94 -22.71 23.13
CA ASP A 45 -3.46 -21.87 24.22
C ASP A 45 -4.30 -22.65 25.25
N GLY A 46 -4.91 -23.78 24.85
CA GLY A 46 -5.63 -24.68 25.75
C GLY A 46 -4.70 -25.40 26.73
N GLN A 47 -3.49 -25.76 26.29
CA GLN A 47 -2.49 -26.46 27.12
C GLN A 47 -1.87 -25.55 28.19
N ARG A 48 -1.80 -24.23 27.97
CA ARG A 48 -1.23 -23.29 28.97
C ARG A 48 -2.17 -22.94 30.12
N ARG A 49 -3.47 -23.24 30.03
CA ARG A 49 -4.46 -22.90 31.07
C ARG A 49 -4.72 -24.02 32.08
N ALA A 50 -4.17 -25.21 31.86
CA ALA A 50 -4.48 -26.38 32.69
C ALA A 50 -3.52 -26.61 33.88
N GLY A 51 -2.56 -25.73 34.16
CA GLY A 51 -1.54 -26.01 35.18
C GLY A 51 -1.10 -24.80 36.00
N THR A 52 -1.92 -24.32 36.93
CA THR A 52 -1.39 -23.65 38.14
C THR A 52 -2.40 -23.71 39.30
N PRO A 53 -2.07 -24.32 40.46
CA PRO A 53 -2.93 -24.30 41.63
C PRO A 53 -2.83 -22.96 42.37
N ALA A 54 -3.99 -22.47 42.83
CA ALA A 54 -4.13 -21.24 43.60
C ALA A 54 -3.44 -21.34 44.98
N ARG A 55 -2.53 -20.41 45.28
CA ARG A 55 -2.03 -20.16 46.64
C ARG A 55 -2.60 -18.86 47.21
N ARG A 56 -3.12 -18.98 48.43
CA ARG A 56 -3.78 -17.95 49.25
C ARG A 56 -2.81 -16.85 49.71
N ARG A 57 -3.34 -15.62 49.81
CA ARG A 57 -2.82 -14.44 50.55
C ARG A 57 -3.13 -14.59 52.06
N PRO A 58 -2.41 -13.93 53.02
CA PRO A 58 -2.46 -12.45 53.20
C PRO A 58 -1.23 -11.76 53.81
N GLY A 59 -1.22 -10.41 53.73
CA GLY A 59 -0.36 -9.51 54.52
C GLY A 59 -0.06 -8.16 53.85
N PRO A 60 -0.34 -7.01 54.49
CA PRO A 60 -0.05 -5.68 53.93
C PRO A 60 1.33 -5.20 54.39
N ILE A 61 2.20 -4.84 53.43
CA ILE A 61 3.44 -4.10 53.71
C ILE A 61 3.47 -2.87 52.81
N ARG A 62 3.45 -1.70 53.46
CA ARG A 62 3.86 -0.40 52.92
C ARG A 62 5.31 -0.47 52.44
N ALA A 63 5.60 0.01 51.24
CA ALA A 63 6.72 0.91 50.95
C ALA A 63 7.02 1.06 49.44
N ILE A 64 7.06 2.32 49.01
CA ILE A 64 8.10 2.96 48.19
C ILE A 64 8.17 2.61 46.69
N GLY A 65 7.76 3.62 45.89
CA GLY A 65 8.50 4.16 44.76
C GLY A 65 9.17 3.19 43.78
N GLY A 66 8.46 2.84 42.72
CA GLY A 66 9.02 2.16 41.56
C GLY A 66 8.34 2.67 40.30
N GLU A 67 9.13 3.27 39.43
CA GLU A 67 8.74 3.98 38.22
C GLU A 67 7.86 3.13 37.28
N ALA A 68 6.78 3.76 36.84
CA ALA A 68 5.82 3.21 35.91
C ALA A 68 6.43 3.10 34.51
N LEU A 69 6.92 1.92 34.14
CA LEU A 69 7.08 1.52 32.74
C LEU A 69 5.68 1.39 32.12
N GLY A 70 5.19 2.51 31.61
CA GLY A 70 3.93 2.64 30.89
C GLY A 70 3.94 1.81 29.61
N ARG A 71 3.47 0.56 29.69
CA ARG A 71 2.87 -0.13 28.55
C ARG A 71 1.70 0.73 28.08
N ARG A 72 1.94 1.55 27.05
CA ARG A 72 0.88 2.08 26.18
C ARG A 72 0.13 0.88 25.60
N ARG A 73 -0.93 0.46 26.29
CA ARG A 73 -1.99 -0.33 25.68
C ARG A 73 -2.45 0.47 24.46
N SER A 74 -2.25 -0.12 23.29
CA SER A 74 -2.88 0.31 22.06
C SER A 74 -4.36 0.48 22.34
N GLY A 75 -4.84 1.72 22.25
CA GLY A 75 -6.25 2.03 22.23
C GLY A 75 -6.86 1.50 20.94
N ILE A 76 -6.97 0.18 20.83
CA ILE A 76 -7.94 -0.44 19.93
C ILE A 76 -9.28 -0.07 20.58
N GLY A 77 -9.97 0.86 19.92
CA GLY A 77 -11.15 1.53 20.42
C GLY A 77 -12.13 0.54 21.05
N ASN A 78 -12.47 0.81 22.31
CA ASN A 78 -13.65 0.27 22.95
C ASN A 78 -14.84 0.75 22.11
N THR A 79 -15.41 -0.11 21.27
CA THR A 79 -16.60 0.19 20.50
C THR A 79 -17.71 0.52 21.48
N ARG A 80 -18.05 1.81 21.60
CA ARG A 80 -19.05 2.35 22.55
C ARG A 80 -20.48 1.86 22.31
N SER A 81 -20.73 1.16 21.21
CA SER A 81 -21.99 0.46 20.95
C SER A 81 -21.79 -1.01 21.26
N GLY A 82 -22.62 -1.60 22.14
CA GLY A 82 -22.65 -3.04 22.45
C GLY A 82 -23.09 -3.92 21.27
N GLU A 83 -22.68 -3.59 20.04
CA GLU A 83 -22.87 -4.42 18.87
C GLU A 83 -21.90 -5.62 18.90
N PRO A 84 -22.38 -6.83 18.56
CA PRO A 84 -21.53 -8.01 18.47
C PRO A 84 -20.36 -7.76 17.51
N LEU A 85 -19.15 -8.21 17.86
CA LEU A 85 -17.96 -8.13 17.00
C LEU A 85 -18.21 -8.66 15.56
N ALA A 86 -19.16 -9.59 15.40
CA ALA A 86 -19.61 -10.12 14.12
C ALA A 86 -20.32 -9.08 13.22
N SER A 87 -21.09 -8.14 13.77
CA SER A 87 -21.79 -7.10 12.99
C SER A 87 -20.87 -5.94 12.58
N ALA A 88 -19.74 -5.76 13.26
CA ALA A 88 -18.71 -4.80 12.87
C ALA A 88 -17.82 -5.34 11.73
N GLY A 89 -17.49 -6.64 11.76
CA GLY A 89 -16.56 -7.27 10.81
C GLY A 89 -17.04 -7.24 9.36
N TRP A 90 -18.31 -7.53 9.08
CA TRP A 90 -18.76 -7.58 7.68
C TRP A 90 -18.69 -6.21 6.97
N ARG A 91 -18.93 -5.11 7.69
CA ARG A 91 -18.80 -3.74 7.13
C ARG A 91 -17.36 -3.45 6.72
N ALA A 92 -16.41 -3.77 7.58
CA ALA A 92 -14.99 -3.65 7.27
C ALA A 92 -14.59 -4.50 6.06
N ALA A 93 -15.08 -5.74 5.98
CA ALA A 93 -14.80 -6.64 4.85
C ALA A 93 -15.39 -6.11 3.53
N VAL A 94 -16.66 -5.67 3.54
CA VAL A 94 -17.32 -5.09 2.35
C VAL A 94 -16.61 -3.82 1.90
N GLY A 95 -16.27 -2.92 2.82
CA GLY A 95 -15.62 -1.67 2.44
C GLY A 95 -14.19 -1.89 1.92
N VAL A 96 -13.39 -2.78 2.53
CA VAL A 96 -12.07 -3.17 1.98
C VAL A 96 -12.23 -3.78 0.57
N GLY A 97 -13.18 -4.69 0.40
CA GLY A 97 -13.48 -5.30 -0.90
C GLY A 97 -13.92 -4.29 -1.94
N ALA A 98 -14.76 -3.32 -1.57
CA ALA A 98 -15.23 -2.27 -2.46
C ALA A 98 -14.10 -1.33 -2.90
N VAL A 99 -13.24 -0.89 -1.96
CA VAL A 99 -12.13 0.02 -2.28
C VAL A 99 -11.10 -0.67 -3.17
N LEU A 100 -10.60 -1.86 -2.78
CA LEU A 100 -9.63 -2.60 -3.60
C LEU A 100 -10.24 -3.04 -4.94
N GLY A 101 -11.50 -3.44 -4.95
CA GLY A 101 -12.22 -3.80 -6.18
C GLY A 101 -12.39 -2.60 -7.12
N SER A 102 -12.66 -1.41 -6.58
CA SER A 102 -12.79 -0.19 -7.38
C SER A 102 -11.45 0.23 -8.01
N GLU A 103 -10.34 0.13 -7.26
CA GLU A 103 -9.02 0.43 -7.79
C GLU A 103 -8.64 -0.55 -8.91
N PHE A 104 -8.83 -1.85 -8.68
CA PHE A 104 -8.62 -2.87 -9.70
C PHE A 104 -9.49 -2.63 -10.95
N LEU A 105 -10.77 -2.28 -10.77
CA LEU A 105 -11.64 -1.96 -11.90
C LEU A 105 -11.15 -0.72 -12.67
N LEU A 106 -10.85 0.37 -11.96
CA LEU A 106 -10.43 1.63 -12.57
C LEU A 106 -9.06 1.51 -13.26
N ARG A 107 -8.07 0.91 -12.61
CA ARG A 107 -6.69 0.77 -13.10
C ARG A 107 -6.52 -0.44 -14.02
N ASP A 108 -6.98 -1.61 -13.62
CA ASP A 108 -6.68 -2.86 -14.34
C ASP A 108 -7.68 -3.22 -15.43
N VAL A 109 -8.93 -2.76 -15.36
CA VAL A 109 -9.95 -3.09 -16.35
C VAL A 109 -10.22 -1.92 -17.30
N LEU A 110 -10.48 -0.72 -16.77
CA LEU A 110 -10.97 0.40 -17.57
C LEU A 110 -9.87 1.20 -18.27
N LEU A 111 -8.68 1.28 -17.68
CA LEU A 111 -7.57 2.06 -18.26
C LEU A 111 -6.82 1.22 -19.31
N PRO A 112 -6.69 1.66 -20.57
CA PRO A 112 -5.93 0.92 -21.58
C PRO A 112 -4.43 0.83 -21.25
N SER A 113 -3.71 -0.10 -21.90
CA SER A 113 -2.28 -0.33 -21.64
C SER A 113 -1.37 0.84 -22.02
N GLN A 114 -1.82 1.74 -22.89
CA GLN A 114 -1.13 2.97 -23.29
C GLN A 114 -2.11 4.13 -23.15
N PRO A 115 -2.40 4.58 -21.92
CA PRO A 115 -3.46 5.54 -21.69
C PRO A 115 -3.01 6.95 -22.09
N SER A 116 -3.96 7.72 -22.62
CA SER A 116 -3.82 9.14 -22.84
C SER A 116 -3.92 9.92 -21.53
N ASP A 117 -3.47 11.17 -21.55
CA ASP A 117 -3.65 12.14 -20.46
C ASP A 117 -5.10 12.28 -19.98
N ALA A 118 -6.08 12.19 -20.88
CA ALA A 118 -7.49 12.31 -20.53
C ALA A 118 -8.00 11.07 -19.79
N GLU A 119 -7.63 9.88 -20.26
CA GLU A 119 -8.03 8.62 -19.62
C GLU A 119 -7.44 8.48 -18.22
N ILE A 120 -6.16 8.85 -18.03
CA ILE A 120 -5.52 8.88 -16.70
C ILE A 120 -6.31 9.81 -15.76
N ARG A 121 -6.63 11.02 -16.22
CA ARG A 121 -7.37 11.98 -15.38
C ARG A 121 -8.80 11.52 -15.07
N CYS A 122 -9.47 10.84 -15.99
CA CYS A 122 -10.79 10.25 -15.74
C CYS A 122 -10.72 9.16 -14.67
N VAL A 123 -9.71 8.28 -14.74
CA VAL A 123 -9.48 7.25 -13.71
C VAL A 123 -9.18 7.88 -12.36
N ILE A 124 -8.25 8.85 -12.30
CA ILE A 124 -7.93 9.59 -11.08
C ILE A 124 -9.20 10.22 -10.50
N ALA A 125 -10.04 10.88 -11.32
CA ALA A 125 -11.29 11.45 -10.85
C ALA A 125 -12.21 10.38 -10.23
N GLY A 126 -12.30 9.20 -10.85
CA GLY A 126 -13.02 8.05 -10.29
C GLY A 126 -12.47 7.61 -8.93
N GLU A 127 -11.16 7.55 -8.75
CA GLU A 127 -10.53 7.21 -7.47
C GLU A 127 -10.85 8.25 -6.40
N TRP A 128 -10.78 9.53 -6.72
CA TRP A 128 -11.12 10.61 -5.79
C TRP A 128 -12.61 10.61 -5.43
N LEU A 129 -13.50 10.21 -6.35
CA LEU A 129 -14.92 10.00 -6.05
C LEU A 129 -15.12 8.82 -5.10
N THR A 130 -14.41 7.70 -5.32
CA THR A 130 -14.41 6.56 -4.39
C THR A 130 -13.95 6.99 -2.99
N LEU A 131 -12.84 7.73 -2.91
CA LEU A 131 -12.33 8.26 -1.65
C LEU A 131 -13.33 9.22 -1.00
N GLY A 132 -13.95 10.11 -1.77
CA GLY A 132 -15.00 11.00 -1.29
C GLY A 132 -16.19 10.23 -0.69
N GLY A 133 -16.66 9.19 -1.38
CA GLY A 133 -17.71 8.30 -0.87
C GLY A 133 -17.28 7.57 0.40
N LEU A 134 -16.03 7.12 0.47
CA LEU A 134 -15.46 6.46 1.65
C LEU A 134 -15.46 7.40 2.86
N LEU A 135 -14.95 8.63 2.70
CA LEU A 135 -14.74 9.59 3.78
C LEU A 135 -16.03 10.30 4.21
N CYS A 136 -16.90 10.67 3.27
CA CYS A 136 -18.09 11.44 3.57
C CYS A 136 -19.27 10.55 3.98
N TRP A 137 -19.35 9.33 3.45
CA TRP A 137 -20.50 8.45 3.64
C TRP A 137 -20.14 7.16 4.38
N TRP A 138 -19.26 6.33 3.81
CA TRP A 138 -19.05 4.97 4.31
C TRP A 138 -18.53 4.91 5.74
N VAL A 139 -17.40 5.56 6.04
CA VAL A 139 -16.78 5.51 7.37
C VAL A 139 -17.70 6.15 8.43
N PRO A 140 -18.26 7.36 8.24
CA PRO A 140 -19.06 8.00 9.27
C PRO A 140 -20.47 7.41 9.44
N HIS A 141 -21.12 6.96 8.36
CA HIS A 141 -22.53 6.57 8.38
C HIS A 141 -22.74 5.06 8.37
N VAL A 142 -21.96 4.31 7.59
CA VAL A 142 -22.11 2.84 7.48
C VAL A 142 -21.34 2.15 8.61
N GLU A 143 -20.05 2.46 8.75
CA GLU A 143 -19.20 1.91 9.82
C GLU A 143 -19.43 2.58 11.18
N ARG A 144 -20.05 3.77 11.18
CA ARG A 144 -20.29 4.60 12.38
C ARG A 144 -19.00 4.86 13.16
N ALA A 145 -17.89 5.05 12.44
CA ALA A 145 -16.58 5.28 12.99
C ALA A 145 -16.11 6.71 12.70
N PRO A 146 -15.33 7.34 13.60
CA PRO A 146 -14.73 8.63 13.31
C PRO A 146 -13.62 8.47 12.25
N LEU A 147 -13.33 9.52 11.49
CA LEU A 147 -12.21 9.52 10.53
C LEU A 147 -10.84 9.33 11.20
N THR A 148 -10.73 9.63 12.49
CA THR A 148 -9.52 9.29 13.27
C THR A 148 -9.25 7.78 13.33
N SER A 149 -10.25 6.93 13.03
CA SER A 149 -10.10 5.47 12.91
C SER A 149 -9.35 4.99 11.66
N ILE A 150 -8.99 5.91 10.76
CA ILE A 150 -8.24 5.66 9.53
C ILE A 150 -6.99 6.55 9.44
N GLY A 151 -6.40 6.88 10.60
CA GLY A 151 -5.13 7.60 10.68
C GLY A 151 -5.22 9.13 10.51
N ALA A 152 -6.42 9.72 10.42
CA ALA A 152 -6.65 11.16 10.39
C ALA A 152 -6.43 11.83 11.78
N GLY A 153 -5.25 11.63 12.35
CA GLY A 153 -4.81 12.23 13.61
C GLY A 153 -4.28 13.67 13.45
N PRO A 154 -3.93 14.34 14.56
CA PRO A 154 -3.38 15.70 14.51
C PRO A 154 -1.98 15.73 13.90
N PHE A 155 -1.70 16.77 13.11
CA PHE A 155 -0.37 17.02 12.57
C PHE A 155 0.62 17.45 13.67
N ARG A 156 1.89 17.04 13.53
CA ARG A 156 3.01 17.42 14.40
C ARG A 156 4.26 17.56 13.55
N TRP A 157 5.09 18.55 13.86
CA TRP A 157 6.36 18.79 13.14
C TRP A 157 7.32 17.60 13.16
N ARG A 158 7.29 16.77 14.22
CA ARG A 158 8.05 15.52 14.27
C ARG A 158 7.72 14.59 13.09
N HIS A 159 6.48 14.55 12.62
CA HIS A 159 6.08 13.69 11.50
C HIS A 159 6.81 14.04 10.20
N VAL A 160 7.19 15.31 10.02
CA VAL A 160 7.98 15.74 8.85
C VAL A 160 9.36 15.09 8.90
N TRP A 161 10.05 15.20 10.02
CA TRP A 161 11.39 14.61 10.17
C TRP A 161 11.37 13.08 10.09
N GLU A 162 10.31 12.44 10.58
CA GLU A 162 10.12 11.00 10.44
C GLU A 162 9.91 10.58 8.99
N GLY A 163 9.06 11.30 8.25
CA GLY A 163 8.85 11.07 6.83
C GLY A 163 10.12 11.28 6.02
N VAL A 164 10.86 12.36 6.27
CA VAL A 164 12.14 12.66 5.61
C VAL A 164 13.19 11.59 5.93
N GLY A 165 13.32 11.19 7.19
CA GLY A 165 14.26 10.13 7.60
C GLY A 165 13.91 8.78 6.97
N ALA A 166 12.61 8.43 6.96
CA ALA A 166 12.14 7.23 6.29
C ALA A 166 12.34 7.30 4.76
N PHE A 167 12.27 8.49 4.17
CA PHE A 167 12.49 8.70 2.73
C PHE A 167 13.93 8.40 2.36
N ALA A 168 14.90 8.90 3.14
CA ALA A 168 16.30 8.57 2.94
C ALA A 168 16.56 7.05 3.02
N LEU A 169 15.94 6.36 3.98
CA LEU A 169 16.01 4.90 4.10
C LEU A 169 15.39 4.18 2.89
N ALA A 170 14.20 4.61 2.46
CA ALA A 170 13.50 4.05 1.31
C ALA A 170 14.32 4.22 0.02
N VAL A 171 14.91 5.39 -0.21
CA VAL A 171 15.80 5.64 -1.36
C VAL A 171 17.01 4.70 -1.34
N GLY A 172 17.63 4.48 -0.18
CA GLY A 172 18.72 3.52 -0.02
C GLY A 172 18.29 2.08 -0.34
N ALA A 173 17.14 1.67 0.18
CA ALA A 173 16.58 0.34 -0.06
C ALA A 173 16.19 0.12 -1.54
N SER A 174 15.56 1.11 -2.18
CA SER A 174 15.24 1.08 -3.61
C SER A 174 16.49 1.12 -4.49
N ALA A 175 17.56 1.81 -4.09
CA ALA A 175 18.83 1.76 -4.82
C ALA A 175 19.46 0.36 -4.77
N ALA A 176 19.38 -0.33 -3.63
CA ALA A 176 19.84 -1.72 -3.51
C ALA A 176 18.96 -2.68 -4.32
N SER A 177 17.64 -2.52 -4.25
CA SER A 177 16.65 -3.27 -5.04
C SER A 177 16.90 -3.12 -6.54
N GLY A 178 17.07 -1.88 -7.03
CA GLY A 178 17.33 -1.60 -8.43
C GLY A 178 18.63 -2.25 -8.94
N LYS A 179 19.68 -2.34 -8.11
CA LYS A 179 20.91 -3.08 -8.47
C LYS A 179 20.64 -4.58 -8.62
N ALA A 180 19.91 -5.17 -7.68
CA ALA A 180 19.55 -6.58 -7.72
C ALA A 180 18.67 -6.92 -8.93
N LEU A 181 17.66 -6.07 -9.22
CA LEU A 181 16.79 -6.21 -10.40
C LEU A 181 17.59 -6.10 -11.70
N THR A 182 18.49 -5.12 -11.80
CA THR A 182 19.37 -4.96 -12.96
C THR A 182 20.26 -6.18 -13.16
N ALA A 183 20.79 -6.75 -12.08
CA ALA A 183 21.65 -7.95 -12.13
C ALA A 183 20.93 -9.19 -12.68
N VAL A 184 19.61 -9.28 -12.52
CA VAL A 184 18.78 -10.36 -13.09
C VAL A 184 18.10 -9.98 -14.40
N GLY A 185 18.49 -8.85 -15.01
CA GLY A 185 17.97 -8.39 -16.29
C GLY A 185 16.57 -7.80 -16.26
N LEU A 186 16.07 -7.39 -15.08
CA LEU A 186 14.76 -6.77 -14.94
C LEU A 186 14.85 -5.23 -14.98
N PRO A 187 13.86 -4.55 -15.60
CA PRO A 187 13.77 -3.09 -15.56
C PRO A 187 13.52 -2.58 -14.14
N THR A 188 13.87 -1.33 -13.87
CA THR A 188 13.68 -0.66 -12.56
C THR A 188 12.66 0.46 -12.68
N ALA A 189 12.18 1.03 -11.58
CA ALA A 189 11.27 2.17 -11.63
C ALA A 189 11.85 3.37 -12.40
N ARG A 190 13.19 3.49 -12.45
CA ARG A 190 13.89 4.53 -13.22
C ARG A 190 13.67 4.41 -14.72
N THR A 191 13.45 3.20 -15.24
CA THR A 191 13.21 3.00 -16.68
C THR A 191 11.84 3.51 -17.12
N LEU A 192 10.96 3.87 -16.18
CA LEU A 192 9.65 4.48 -16.47
C LEU A 192 9.73 5.98 -16.77
N GLN A 193 10.86 6.63 -16.45
CA GLN A 193 11.01 8.08 -16.59
C GLN A 193 10.72 8.61 -18.01
N PRO A 194 11.18 7.97 -19.11
CA PRO A 194 10.81 8.39 -20.47
C PRO A 194 9.30 8.30 -20.75
N VAL A 195 8.60 7.33 -20.15
CA VAL A 195 7.13 7.19 -20.29
C VAL A 195 6.43 8.32 -19.55
N LEU A 196 6.84 8.60 -18.30
CA LEU A 196 6.26 9.67 -17.50
C LEU A 196 6.43 11.05 -18.14
N ARG A 197 7.57 11.31 -18.78
CA ARG A 197 7.84 12.57 -19.51
C ARG A 197 6.86 12.86 -20.66
N ARG A 198 6.19 11.84 -21.21
CA ARG A 198 5.21 12.01 -22.30
C ARG A 198 3.92 12.67 -21.83
N TYR A 199 3.59 12.54 -20.54
CA TYR A 199 2.38 13.11 -19.98
C TYR A 199 2.52 14.58 -19.65
N ARG A 200 1.40 15.31 -19.77
CA ARG A 200 1.33 16.72 -19.42
C ARG A 200 1.66 16.93 -17.95
N GLY A 201 2.24 18.09 -17.64
CA GLY A 201 2.60 18.46 -16.27
C GLY A 201 1.41 18.39 -15.30
N SER A 202 0.20 18.74 -15.75
CA SER A 202 -1.03 18.63 -14.95
C SER A 202 -1.40 17.18 -14.61
N THR A 203 -1.24 16.24 -15.55
CA THR A 203 -1.46 14.81 -15.31
C THR A 203 -0.43 14.26 -14.35
N ARG A 204 0.84 14.64 -14.49
CA ARG A 204 1.90 14.28 -13.54
C ARG A 204 1.65 14.84 -12.14
N ALA A 205 1.18 16.08 -12.04
CA ALA A 205 0.77 16.67 -10.77
C ALA A 205 -0.42 15.94 -10.14
N ALA A 206 -1.42 15.53 -10.95
CA ALA A 206 -2.54 14.73 -10.47
C ALA A 206 -2.08 13.36 -9.94
N LEU A 207 -1.20 12.66 -10.66
CA LEU A 207 -0.59 11.41 -10.21
C LEU A 207 0.18 11.59 -8.89
N PHE A 208 0.98 12.65 -8.78
CA PHE A 208 1.69 13.01 -7.55
C PHE A 208 0.72 13.18 -6.36
N ILE A 209 -0.36 13.96 -6.51
CA ILE A 209 -1.31 14.18 -5.40
C ILE A 209 -2.06 12.89 -5.07
N THR A 210 -2.43 12.09 -6.07
CA THR A 210 -3.08 10.80 -5.88
C THR A 210 -2.19 9.84 -5.09
N GLY A 211 -0.94 9.60 -5.49
CA GLY A 211 -0.03 8.72 -4.74
C GLY A 211 0.24 9.25 -3.32
N THR A 212 0.52 10.53 -3.21
CA THR A 212 0.86 11.17 -1.92
C THR A 212 -0.29 11.13 -0.90
N VAL A 213 -1.53 11.37 -1.33
CA VAL A 213 -2.67 11.60 -0.43
C VAL A 213 -3.70 10.48 -0.53
N LEU A 214 -4.20 10.21 -1.72
CA LEU A 214 -5.28 9.25 -1.91
C LEU A 214 -4.83 7.84 -1.56
N GLU A 215 -3.68 7.41 -2.08
CA GLU A 215 -3.19 6.05 -1.83
C GLU A 215 -2.86 5.86 -0.34
N GLU A 216 -2.30 6.86 0.34
CA GLU A 216 -2.02 6.75 1.77
C GLU A 216 -3.29 6.65 2.62
N ILE A 217 -4.35 7.41 2.30
CA ILE A 217 -5.63 7.28 2.99
C ILE A 217 -6.27 5.91 2.72
N VAL A 218 -6.22 5.44 1.46
CA VAL A 218 -6.82 4.17 1.06
C VAL A 218 -6.09 2.98 1.68
N TYR A 219 -4.78 2.86 1.43
CA TYR A 219 -4.00 1.69 1.82
C TYR A 219 -3.67 1.72 3.32
N ARG A 220 -2.97 2.77 3.77
CA ARG A 220 -2.45 2.83 5.15
C ARG A 220 -3.59 3.19 6.10
N GLY A 221 -4.37 4.20 5.74
CA GLY A 221 -5.48 4.67 6.56
C GLY A 221 -6.61 3.66 6.68
N TYR A 222 -7.21 3.26 5.57
CA TYR A 222 -8.44 2.47 5.57
C TYR A 222 -8.17 0.96 5.52
N VAL A 223 -7.55 0.46 4.45
CA VAL A 223 -7.36 -0.97 4.19
C VAL A 223 -6.59 -1.63 5.32
N MET A 224 -5.43 -1.10 5.69
CA MET A 224 -4.60 -1.67 6.75
C MET A 224 -5.33 -1.70 8.10
N ASP A 225 -6.04 -0.64 8.49
CA ASP A 225 -6.77 -0.61 9.76
C ASP A 225 -7.95 -1.58 9.79
N ARG A 226 -8.70 -1.69 8.70
CA ARG A 226 -9.81 -2.63 8.60
C ARG A 226 -9.33 -4.07 8.53
N LEU A 227 -8.21 -4.34 7.87
CA LEU A 227 -7.57 -5.66 7.91
C LEU A 227 -7.03 -6.00 9.30
N ILE A 228 -6.48 -5.03 10.05
CA ILE A 228 -6.09 -5.24 11.46
C ILE A 228 -7.32 -5.60 12.29
N GLN A 229 -8.44 -4.89 12.10
CA GLN A 229 -9.69 -5.18 12.80
C GLN A 229 -10.23 -6.59 12.47
N LEU A 230 -10.20 -6.97 11.20
CA LEU A 230 -10.70 -8.26 10.72
C LEU A 230 -9.83 -9.45 11.16
N THR A 231 -8.51 -9.29 11.11
CA THR A 231 -7.57 -10.39 11.34
C THR A 231 -7.04 -10.44 12.77
N GLY A 232 -7.06 -9.32 13.49
CA GLY A 232 -6.38 -9.14 14.77
C GLY A 232 -4.85 -9.18 14.67
N ARG A 233 -4.28 -9.22 13.46
CA ARG A 233 -2.85 -9.51 13.23
C ARG A 233 -2.23 -8.44 12.31
N PRO A 234 -1.54 -7.43 12.87
CA PRO A 234 -0.99 -6.32 12.08
C PRO A 234 -0.04 -6.72 10.96
N TRP A 235 0.74 -7.78 11.14
CA TRP A 235 1.64 -8.25 10.08
C TRP A 235 0.89 -8.86 8.87
N ILE A 236 -0.28 -9.48 9.09
CA ILE A 236 -1.11 -9.99 7.98
C ILE A 236 -1.70 -8.82 7.21
N ALA A 237 -2.23 -7.83 7.93
CA ALA A 237 -2.75 -6.61 7.33
C ALA A 237 -1.68 -5.89 6.51
N GLY A 238 -0.47 -5.71 7.06
CA GLY A 238 0.65 -5.14 6.35
C GLY A 238 1.08 -5.95 5.12
N LEU A 239 1.09 -7.29 5.20
CA LEU A 239 1.42 -8.13 4.04
C LEU A 239 0.39 -8.00 2.92
N ILE A 240 -0.91 -8.01 3.26
CA ILE A 240 -1.99 -7.84 2.26
C ILE A 240 -1.93 -6.44 1.65
N ASP A 241 -1.74 -5.40 2.47
CA ASP A 241 -1.56 -4.02 2.02
C ASP A 241 -0.37 -3.89 1.06
N TRP A 242 0.78 -4.48 1.43
CA TRP A 242 1.98 -4.50 0.62
C TRP A 242 1.76 -5.15 -0.75
N LEU A 243 1.08 -6.31 -0.76
CA LEU A 243 0.77 -7.05 -1.99
C LEU A 243 -0.22 -6.29 -2.88
N ALA A 244 -1.27 -5.70 -2.31
CA ALA A 244 -2.26 -4.94 -3.06
C ALA A 244 -1.63 -3.68 -3.68
N PHE A 245 -0.93 -2.88 -2.87
CA PHE A 245 -0.26 -1.65 -3.30
C PHE A 245 0.79 -1.92 -4.38
N SER A 246 1.68 -2.88 -4.17
CA SER A 246 2.70 -3.23 -5.16
C SER A 246 2.04 -3.85 -6.40
N GLY A 247 1.04 -4.71 -6.22
CA GLY A 247 0.32 -5.35 -7.31
C GLY A 247 -0.36 -4.39 -8.28
N ALA A 248 -0.89 -3.27 -7.78
CA ALA A 248 -1.51 -2.22 -8.61
C ALA A 248 -0.56 -1.61 -9.66
N HIS A 249 0.76 -1.79 -9.46
CA HIS A 249 1.80 -1.30 -10.37
C HIS A 249 2.12 -2.29 -11.50
N LEU A 250 1.67 -3.54 -11.39
CA LEU A 250 2.09 -4.64 -12.27
C LEU A 250 1.66 -4.44 -13.72
N LYS A 251 0.41 -4.03 -13.96
CA LYS A 251 -0.12 -3.86 -15.31
C LYS A 251 0.61 -2.77 -16.08
N PHE A 252 0.87 -1.62 -15.45
CA PHE A 252 1.41 -0.45 -16.14
C PHE A 252 2.92 -0.46 -16.25
N PHE A 253 3.60 -0.99 -15.22
CA PHE A 253 5.04 -0.88 -15.12
C PHE A 253 5.76 -2.20 -15.32
N GLY A 254 5.04 -3.32 -15.26
CA GLY A 254 5.62 -4.66 -15.36
C GLY A 254 6.28 -5.11 -14.05
N PRO A 255 6.83 -6.33 -14.04
CA PRO A 255 7.28 -6.99 -12.82
C PRO A 255 8.49 -6.30 -12.16
N GLY A 256 9.43 -5.77 -12.96
CA GLY A 256 10.64 -5.12 -12.44
C GLY A 256 10.33 -3.90 -11.56
N PRO A 257 9.70 -2.83 -12.10
CA PRO A 257 9.29 -1.68 -11.30
C PRO A 257 8.32 -2.02 -10.16
N THR A 258 7.47 -3.03 -10.34
CA THR A 258 6.58 -3.53 -9.27
C THR A 258 7.34 -4.10 -8.08
N LEU A 259 8.44 -4.81 -8.33
CA LEU A 259 9.34 -5.24 -7.26
C LEU A 259 10.13 -4.07 -6.68
N ASP A 260 10.50 -3.10 -7.52
CA ASP A 260 11.28 -1.92 -7.12
C ASP A 260 10.52 -0.94 -6.21
N VAL A 261 9.18 -0.88 -6.31
CA VAL A 261 8.32 -0.12 -5.39
C VAL A 261 8.10 -0.86 -4.05
N GLY A 262 8.37 -2.17 -4.01
CA GLY A 262 8.20 -3.00 -2.81
C GLY A 262 8.91 -2.46 -1.56
N PRO A 263 10.20 -2.06 -1.61
CA PRO A 263 10.90 -1.44 -0.49
C PRO A 263 10.26 -0.14 0.03
N LEU A 264 9.77 0.72 -0.86
CA LEU A 264 9.04 1.93 -0.48
C LEU A 264 7.76 1.56 0.27
N SER A 265 6.97 0.63 -0.28
CA SER A 265 5.73 0.14 0.34
C SER A 265 5.97 -0.46 1.73
N ALA A 266 7.01 -1.28 1.89
CA ALA A 266 7.38 -1.87 3.18
C ALA A 266 7.77 -0.79 4.21
N THR A 267 8.43 0.28 3.77
CA THR A 267 8.79 1.43 4.62
C THR A 267 7.55 2.21 5.06
N LEU A 268 6.62 2.48 4.13
CA LEU A 268 5.34 3.13 4.43
C LEU A 268 4.52 2.35 5.46
N ILE A 269 4.38 1.03 5.27
CA ILE A 269 3.66 0.14 6.20
C ILE A 269 4.31 0.15 7.58
N SER A 270 5.65 0.06 7.63
CA SER A 270 6.38 0.06 8.91
C SER A 270 6.21 1.38 9.66
N LEU A 271 6.25 2.50 8.94
CA LEU A 271 6.07 3.84 9.50
C LEU A 271 4.63 4.06 9.98
N TYR A 272 3.64 3.64 9.19
CA TYR A 272 2.23 3.72 9.60
C TYR A 272 1.91 2.81 10.78
N ALA A 273 2.42 1.57 10.80
CA ALA A 273 2.23 0.64 11.91
C ALA A 273 2.77 1.20 13.23
N ARG A 274 3.86 2.00 13.17
CA ARG A 274 4.46 2.65 14.33
C ARG A 274 3.67 3.86 14.81
N GLU A 275 3.34 4.77 13.90
CA GLU A 275 2.78 6.09 14.26
C GLU A 275 1.25 6.11 14.32
N ARG A 276 0.58 5.22 13.58
CA ARG A 276 -0.88 5.14 13.45
C ARG A 276 -1.51 6.48 13.04
N THR A 277 -0.78 7.22 12.20
CA THR A 277 -1.21 8.48 11.59
C THR A 277 -0.64 8.58 10.19
N LEU A 278 -1.37 9.26 9.30
CA LEU A 278 -1.02 9.40 7.89
C LEU A 278 0.10 10.41 7.62
N TRP A 279 0.30 11.41 8.48
CA TRP A 279 1.24 12.50 8.21
C TRP A 279 2.67 12.07 7.85
N PRO A 280 3.35 11.18 8.61
CA PRO A 280 4.72 10.80 8.27
C PRO A 280 4.79 9.97 6.98
N VAL A 281 3.75 9.17 6.66
CA VAL A 281 3.69 8.41 5.41
C VAL A 281 3.36 9.29 4.20
N VAL A 282 2.50 10.28 4.36
CA VAL A 282 2.23 11.31 3.33
C VAL A 282 3.49 12.10 3.00
N VAL A 283 4.30 12.45 4.00
CA VAL A 283 5.59 13.13 3.76
C VAL A 283 6.57 12.20 3.03
N LEU A 284 6.72 10.96 3.49
CA LEU A 284 7.57 9.95 2.86
C LEU A 284 7.19 9.71 1.39
N HIS A 285 5.91 9.38 1.14
CA HIS A 285 5.41 9.08 -0.19
C HIS A 285 5.43 10.32 -1.08
N GLY A 286 5.05 11.48 -0.53
CA GLY A 286 5.09 12.74 -1.26
C GLY A 286 6.49 13.15 -1.71
N LEU A 287 7.52 12.93 -0.89
CA LEU A 287 8.91 13.17 -1.34
C LEU A 287 9.31 12.24 -2.48
N ASN A 288 8.93 10.96 -2.41
CA ASN A 288 9.16 10.00 -3.47
C ASN A 288 8.44 10.39 -4.77
N ASP A 289 7.18 10.76 -4.69
CA ASP A 289 6.36 11.07 -5.85
C ASP A 289 6.72 12.43 -6.45
N ALA A 290 7.09 13.41 -5.62
CA ALA A 290 7.64 14.67 -6.10
C ALA A 290 8.92 14.41 -6.91
N LEU A 291 9.80 13.52 -6.43
CA LEU A 291 10.99 13.13 -7.19
C LEU A 291 10.61 12.43 -8.50
N ALA A 292 9.66 11.49 -8.47
CA ALA A 292 9.30 10.67 -9.62
C ALA A 292 8.51 11.41 -10.72
N PHE A 293 7.53 12.23 -10.34
CA PHE A 293 6.58 12.85 -11.28
C PHE A 293 6.87 14.33 -11.58
N ILE A 294 7.52 15.04 -10.65
CA ILE A 294 7.78 16.48 -10.79
C ILE A 294 9.24 16.72 -11.16
N VAL A 295 10.18 16.30 -10.31
CA VAL A 295 11.60 16.65 -10.45
C VAL A 295 12.26 15.86 -11.59
N ALA A 296 12.21 14.53 -11.56
CA ALA A 296 12.95 13.69 -12.52
C ALA A 296 12.56 13.91 -13.99
N PRO A 297 11.28 14.18 -14.35
CA PRO A 297 10.93 14.52 -15.73
C PRO A 297 11.46 15.87 -16.23
N LEU A 298 11.81 16.79 -15.32
CA LEU A 298 12.35 18.12 -15.65
C LEU A 298 13.87 18.12 -15.81
N LEU A 299 14.56 17.08 -15.31
CA LEU A 299 16.01 16.96 -15.45
C LEU A 299 16.38 16.63 -16.91
N PRO A 300 17.50 17.15 -17.45
CA PRO A 300 18.02 16.72 -18.73
C PRO A 300 18.18 15.19 -18.75
N THR A 301 17.78 14.53 -19.84
CA THR A 301 18.22 13.14 -20.04
C THR A 301 19.73 13.17 -20.23
N PRO A 302 20.53 12.36 -19.51
CA PRO A 302 21.92 12.20 -19.87
C PRO A 302 21.96 11.74 -21.33
N GLU A 303 22.61 12.53 -22.19
CA GLU A 303 22.89 12.11 -23.56
C GLU A 303 23.60 10.75 -23.47
N VAL A 304 23.02 9.72 -24.06
CA VAL A 304 23.73 8.45 -24.22
C VAL A 304 24.76 8.71 -25.31
N PRO A 305 26.07 8.72 -25.02
CA PRO A 305 27.07 8.91 -26.06
C PRO A 305 27.04 7.65 -26.95
N GLY A 306 26.43 7.73 -28.13
CA GLY A 306 26.34 6.55 -29.01
C GLY A 306 25.46 6.62 -30.26
N ASP A 307 24.45 7.50 -30.31
CA ASP A 307 23.48 7.50 -31.44
C ASP A 307 23.88 8.42 -32.62
N HIS A 308 25.18 8.59 -32.85
CA HIS A 308 25.71 9.11 -34.12
C HIS A 308 26.21 7.93 -34.96
N VAL A 309 25.29 7.23 -35.63
CA VAL A 309 25.60 6.32 -36.74
C VAL A 309 24.74 6.70 -37.93
#